data_AF-A0A2P8VW44-F1
#
_entry.id   AF-A0A2P8VW44-F1
#
_cell.length_a   1.000
_cell.length_b   1.000
_cell.length_c   1.000
_cell.angle_alpha   90.00
_cell.angle_beta   90.00
_cell.angle_gamma   90.00
#
_symmetry.space_group_name_H-M   'P 1'
#
loop_
_entity.id
_entity.type
_entity.pdbx_description
1 polymer ?
#
loop_
_entity_poly.entity_id
_entity_poly.type
_entity_poly.pdbx_seq_one_letter_code
_entity_poly.pdbx_strand_id
1 'polypeptide(L)'
;MISAVVPPQPQLAPLEPLPQPSTLRERAAAGYFRDIALWLNQPLAAHGIFVQVQADRPGCLRLTVEFQQPPVKDRLLRFLCHRVWLLNSELIEGILVVARPLGYRRVLWQQRIKIVTPALKRHQAELQAKAKRHQPSPLPAQIRAPRPAKGLSRQHLQTLRTFVLSGSAVAAFVMGCLLEVIISAPSPVLPQFSAQSLSLIHI
;
A
#
# COMPACT_ATOMS: atom_id res chain seq x y z
N MET A 1 -23.24 73.57 -34.29
CA MET A 1 -22.68 72.93 -33.09
C MET A 1 -23.36 71.58 -32.94
N ILE A 2 -22.68 70.50 -33.33
CA ILE A 2 -23.26 69.16 -33.44
C ILE A 2 -22.79 68.36 -32.22
N SER A 3 -23.71 68.07 -31.30
CA SER A 3 -23.45 67.25 -30.13
C SER A 3 -23.19 65.81 -30.57
N ALA A 4 -21.94 65.35 -30.40
CA ALA A 4 -21.59 63.95 -30.57
C ALA A 4 -22.16 63.16 -29.38
N VAL A 5 -23.23 62.41 -29.62
CA VAL A 5 -23.71 61.36 -28.71
C VAL A 5 -22.66 60.25 -28.71
N VAL A 6 -21.90 60.18 -27.62
CA VAL A 6 -20.97 59.09 -27.31
C VAL A 6 -21.79 57.82 -27.05
N PRO A 7 -21.54 56.71 -27.74
CA PRO A 7 -22.21 55.45 -27.43
C PRO A 7 -21.74 54.92 -26.07
N PRO A 8 -22.62 54.30 -25.26
CA PRO A 8 -22.26 53.75 -23.97
C PRO A 8 -21.25 52.60 -24.16
N GLN A 9 -20.07 52.74 -23.55
CA GLN A 9 -19.08 51.67 -23.48
C GLN A 9 -19.70 50.45 -22.79
N PRO A 10 -19.53 49.23 -23.31
CA PRO A 10 -19.91 48.02 -22.59
C PRO A 10 -19.03 47.93 -21.35
N GLN A 11 -19.66 48.00 -20.18
CA GLN A 11 -19.02 47.73 -18.91
C GLN A 11 -18.40 46.32 -18.97
N LEU A 12 -17.08 46.25 -18.98
CA LEU A 12 -16.32 45.02 -18.74
C LEU A 12 -16.78 44.46 -17.38
N ALA A 13 -17.60 43.42 -17.43
CA ALA A 13 -17.95 42.64 -16.26
C ALA A 13 -16.64 42.19 -15.56
N PRO A 14 -16.61 42.13 -14.22
CA PRO A 14 -15.50 41.50 -13.51
C PRO A 14 -15.32 40.11 -14.09
N LEU A 15 -14.16 39.86 -14.71
CA LEU A 15 -13.78 38.53 -15.16
C LEU A 15 -13.80 37.63 -13.92
N GLU A 16 -14.88 36.85 -13.77
CA GLU A 16 -14.93 35.70 -12.88
C GLU A 16 -13.60 34.95 -13.03
N PRO A 17 -12.85 34.70 -11.95
CA PRO A 17 -11.64 33.92 -12.02
C PRO A 17 -12.03 32.58 -12.62
N LEU A 18 -11.64 32.33 -13.86
CA LEU A 18 -11.80 31.03 -14.51
C LEU A 18 -11.35 29.96 -13.51
N PRO A 19 -12.16 28.91 -13.25
CA PRO A 19 -11.79 27.87 -12.31
C PRO A 19 -10.41 27.36 -12.71
N GLN A 20 -9.43 27.61 -11.85
CA GLN A 20 -8.03 27.24 -12.11
C GLN A 20 -8.02 25.77 -12.54
N PRO A 21 -7.29 25.41 -13.61
CA PRO A 21 -7.24 24.03 -14.05
C PRO A 21 -6.76 23.19 -12.87
N SER A 22 -7.61 22.28 -12.41
CA SER A 22 -7.32 21.38 -11.29
C SER A 22 -5.92 20.83 -11.46
N THR A 23 -5.09 21.02 -10.43
CA THR A 23 -3.67 20.69 -10.54
C THR A 23 -3.55 19.21 -10.89
N LEU A 24 -2.52 18.81 -11.66
CA LEU A 24 -2.33 17.40 -12.05
C LEU A 24 -2.40 16.46 -10.84
N ARG A 25 -1.91 16.93 -9.69
CA ARG A 25 -1.98 16.25 -8.41
C ARG A 25 -3.42 16.06 -7.91
N GLU A 26 -4.28 17.08 -7.98
CA GLU A 26 -5.69 16.97 -7.59
C GLU A 26 -6.44 15.96 -8.46
N ARG A 27 -6.22 15.99 -9.79
CA ARG A 27 -6.80 15.00 -10.69
C ARG A 27 -6.28 13.59 -10.39
N ALA A 28 -4.98 13.45 -10.16
CA ALA A 28 -4.41 12.18 -9.74
C ALA A 28 -5.01 11.70 -8.39
N ALA A 29 -5.25 12.61 -7.44
CA ALA A 29 -5.87 12.32 -6.15
C ALA A 29 -7.35 11.94 -6.28
N ALA A 30 -8.06 12.52 -7.26
CA ALA A 30 -9.44 12.17 -7.63
C ALA A 30 -9.55 10.80 -8.32
N GLY A 31 -8.42 10.14 -8.62
CA GLY A 31 -8.42 8.77 -9.17
C GLY A 31 -8.28 8.70 -10.68
N TYR A 32 -8.00 9.80 -11.39
CA TYR A 32 -7.75 9.75 -12.83
C TYR A 32 -6.44 9.00 -13.13
N PHE A 33 -6.55 7.77 -13.64
CA PHE A 33 -5.39 6.88 -13.84
C PHE A 33 -4.29 7.48 -14.74
N ARG A 34 -4.68 8.25 -15.77
CA ARG A 34 -3.73 8.92 -16.66
C ARG A 34 -2.90 9.95 -15.93
N ASP A 35 -3.53 10.77 -15.09
CA ASP A 35 -2.83 11.78 -14.28
C ASP A 35 -1.96 11.13 -13.20
N ILE A 36 -2.39 10.01 -12.61
CA ILE A 36 -1.55 9.23 -11.68
C ILE A 36 -0.30 8.70 -12.41
N ALA A 37 -0.45 8.17 -13.63
CA ALA A 37 0.69 7.70 -14.42
C ALA A 37 1.66 8.84 -14.73
N LEU A 38 1.15 10.00 -15.16
CA LEU A 38 1.96 11.18 -15.42
C LEU A 38 2.68 11.69 -14.16
N TRP A 39 1.99 11.73 -13.02
CA TRP A 39 2.56 12.11 -11.72
C TRP A 39 3.73 11.20 -11.31
N LEU A 40 3.56 9.89 -11.48
CA LEU A 40 4.61 8.91 -11.16
C LEU A 40 5.77 8.96 -12.17
N ASN A 41 5.48 9.23 -13.44
CA ASN A 41 6.48 9.23 -14.51
C ASN A 41 7.36 10.48 -14.56
N GLN A 42 6.88 11.65 -14.13
CA GLN A 42 7.67 12.90 -14.09
C GLN A 42 9.14 12.70 -13.63
N PRO A 43 9.41 12.08 -12.46
CA PRO A 43 10.76 11.84 -11.96
C PRO A 43 11.43 10.56 -12.49
N LEU A 44 10.64 9.57 -12.92
CA LEU A 44 11.12 8.25 -13.32
C LEU A 44 11.55 8.20 -14.79
N ALA A 45 10.95 9.04 -15.64
CA ALA A 45 11.25 9.11 -17.07
C ALA A 45 12.73 9.44 -17.34
N ALA A 46 13.33 10.31 -16.53
CA ALA A 46 14.76 10.66 -16.63
C ALA A 46 15.70 9.46 -16.39
N HIS A 47 15.22 8.42 -15.71
CA HIS A 47 15.97 7.21 -15.39
C HIS A 47 15.64 6.05 -16.34
N GLY A 48 14.89 6.30 -17.42
CA GLY A 48 14.41 5.26 -18.34
C GLY A 48 13.43 4.28 -17.70
N ILE A 49 12.70 4.73 -16.68
CA ILE A 49 11.67 3.96 -15.97
C ILE A 49 10.30 4.55 -16.31
N PHE A 50 9.39 3.72 -16.78
CA PHE A 50 8.04 4.09 -17.17
C PHE A 50 7.04 3.31 -16.33
N VAL A 51 6.02 4.00 -15.83
CA VAL A 51 4.96 3.44 -15.00
C VAL A 51 3.64 3.57 -15.73
N GLN A 52 2.96 2.44 -15.89
CA GLN A 52 1.59 2.35 -16.39
C GLN A 52 0.67 2.04 -15.21
N VAL A 53 -0.44 2.77 -15.13
CA VAL A 53 -1.44 2.61 -14.06
C VAL A 53 -2.66 1.93 -14.64
N GLN A 54 -3.12 0.87 -13.99
CA GLN A 54 -4.33 0.13 -14.32
C GLN A 54 -5.16 -0.09 -13.06
N ALA A 55 -6.48 -0.27 -13.22
CA ALA A 55 -7.32 -0.73 -12.14
C ALA A 55 -7.10 -2.24 -11.92
N ASP A 56 -6.92 -2.66 -10.67
CA ASP A 56 -6.89 -4.10 -10.29
C ASP A 56 -8.19 -4.49 -9.59
N ARG A 57 -8.49 -3.79 -8.50
CA ARG A 57 -9.69 -3.99 -7.67
C ARG A 57 -10.18 -2.61 -7.20
N PRO A 58 -11.43 -2.48 -6.75
CA PRO A 58 -11.84 -1.27 -6.04
C PRO A 58 -10.84 -0.95 -4.92
N GLY A 59 -10.29 0.26 -4.94
CA GLY A 59 -9.28 0.70 -3.98
C GLY A 59 -7.84 0.25 -4.26
N CYS A 60 -7.58 -0.62 -5.24
CA CYS A 60 -6.23 -1.11 -5.56
C CYS A 60 -5.81 -0.78 -6.99
N LEU A 61 -4.65 -0.11 -7.12
CA LEU A 61 -4.06 0.22 -8.41
C LEU A 61 -2.95 -0.77 -8.79
N ARG A 62 -2.95 -1.24 -10.03
CA ARG A 62 -1.83 -1.98 -10.60
C ARG A 62 -0.86 -1.02 -11.28
N LEU A 63 0.37 -0.98 -10.80
CA LEU A 63 1.47 -0.19 -11.34
C LEU A 63 2.41 -1.11 -12.10
N THR A 64 2.34 -1.10 -13.43
CA THR A 64 3.29 -1.84 -14.28
C THR A 64 4.49 -0.94 -14.53
N VAL A 65 5.64 -1.30 -13.97
CA VAL A 65 6.89 -0.57 -14.10
C VAL A 65 7.74 -1.24 -15.16
N GLU A 66 7.96 -0.53 -16.27
CA GLU A 66 8.85 -0.90 -17.34
C GLU A 66 10.17 -0.17 -17.19
N PHE A 67 11.28 -0.88 -17.28
CA PHE A 67 12.61 -0.28 -17.10
C PHE A 67 13.59 -0.77 -18.17
N GLN A 68 14.46 0.12 -18.61
CA GLN A 68 15.58 -0.25 -19.50
C GLN A 68 16.72 -0.90 -18.70
N GLN A 69 17.06 -0.34 -17.55
CA GLN A 69 18.07 -0.88 -16.61
C GLN A 69 17.40 -1.36 -15.32
N PRO A 70 17.83 -2.49 -14.74
CA PRO A 70 17.19 -3.07 -13.56
C PRO A 70 17.31 -2.13 -12.34
N PRO A 71 16.19 -1.60 -11.83
CA PRO A 71 16.23 -0.69 -10.69
C PRO A 71 16.42 -1.46 -9.39
N VAL A 72 17.02 -0.80 -8.38
CA VAL A 72 17.08 -1.33 -7.02
C VAL A 72 15.66 -1.36 -6.44
N LYS A 73 15.13 -2.57 -6.25
CA LYS A 73 13.75 -2.86 -5.83
C LYS A 73 13.30 -1.99 -4.65
N ASP A 74 14.04 -2.00 -3.54
CA ASP A 74 13.63 -1.29 -2.31
C ASP A 74 13.64 0.22 -2.45
N ARG A 75 14.50 0.77 -3.32
CA ARG A 75 14.55 2.21 -3.59
C ARG A 75 13.34 2.63 -4.42
N LEU A 76 13.03 1.87 -5.47
CA LEU A 76 11.87 2.12 -6.32
C LEU A 76 10.56 1.98 -5.54
N LEU A 77 10.43 0.93 -4.73
CA LEU A 77 9.22 0.73 -3.92
C LEU A 77 9.01 1.87 -2.92
N ARG A 78 10.04 2.27 -2.18
CA ARG A 78 9.96 3.42 -1.27
C ARG A 78 9.56 4.70 -2.00
N PHE A 79 10.13 4.92 -3.18
CA PHE A 79 9.81 6.07 -4.02
C PHE A 79 8.34 6.08 -4.47
N LEU A 80 7.85 4.97 -5.03
CA LEU A 80 6.45 4.83 -5.48
C LEU A 80 5.50 4.99 -4.30
N CYS A 81 5.78 4.35 -3.16
CA CYS A 81 4.94 4.46 -1.96
C CYS A 81 4.88 5.91 -1.47
N HIS A 82 6.01 6.59 -1.40
CA HIS A 82 6.06 8.00 -1.00
C HIS A 82 5.27 8.89 -1.96
N ARG A 83 5.43 8.71 -3.27
CA ARG A 83 4.72 9.50 -4.29
C ARG A 83 3.22 9.28 -4.27
N VAL A 84 2.75 8.05 -4.06
CA VAL A 84 1.32 7.75 -3.95
C VAL A 84 0.77 8.26 -2.62
N TRP A 85 1.55 8.17 -1.53
CA TRP A 85 1.16 8.75 -0.25
C TRP A 85 0.98 10.27 -0.33
N LEU A 86 1.86 10.97 -1.06
CA LEU A 86 1.75 12.41 -1.30
C LEU A 86 0.48 12.83 -2.07
N LEU A 87 -0.14 11.94 -2.86
CA LEU A 87 -1.43 12.24 -3.49
C LEU A 87 -2.54 12.41 -2.46
N ASN A 88 -2.41 11.80 -1.27
CA ASN A 88 -3.40 11.82 -0.20
C ASN A 88 -4.83 11.52 -0.71
N SER A 89 -4.94 10.57 -1.63
CA SER A 89 -6.24 10.13 -2.15
C SER A 89 -6.98 9.30 -1.10
N GLU A 90 -8.29 9.47 -1.02
CA GLU A 90 -9.21 8.64 -0.24
C GLU A 90 -9.65 7.37 -0.98
N LEU A 91 -9.41 7.31 -2.29
CA LEU A 91 -9.81 6.19 -3.15
C LEU A 91 -8.73 5.10 -3.24
N ILE A 92 -7.48 5.41 -2.89
CA ILE A 92 -6.36 4.48 -3.07
C ILE A 92 -6.03 3.81 -1.73
N GLU A 93 -6.38 2.54 -1.59
CA GLU A 93 -6.08 1.70 -0.43
C GLU A 93 -4.76 0.95 -0.55
N GLY A 94 -4.36 0.63 -1.78
CA GLY A 94 -3.16 -0.14 -2.05
C GLY A 94 -2.69 -0.09 -3.49
N ILE A 95 -1.45 -0.52 -3.69
CA ILE A 95 -0.83 -0.64 -4.99
C ILE A 95 -0.26 -2.04 -5.18
N LEU A 96 -0.40 -2.57 -6.38
CA LEU A 96 0.28 -3.78 -6.86
C LEU A 96 1.34 -3.35 -7.86
N VAL A 97 2.60 -3.40 -7.47
CA VAL A 97 3.72 -3.03 -8.33
C VAL A 97 4.20 -4.28 -9.07
N VAL A 98 4.24 -4.21 -10.39
CA VAL A 98 4.70 -5.29 -11.27
C VAL A 98 5.85 -4.73 -12.10
N ALA A 99 7.06 -5.24 -11.88
CA ALA A 99 8.25 -4.75 -12.56
C ALA A 99 8.62 -5.70 -13.71
N ARG A 100 8.77 -5.16 -14.92
CA ARG A 100 9.19 -5.90 -16.11
C ARG A 100 10.26 -5.14 -16.91
N PRO A 101 11.23 -5.82 -17.53
CA PRO A 101 12.15 -5.17 -18.46
C PRO A 101 11.40 -4.63 -19.69
N LEU A 102 11.85 -3.50 -20.22
CA LEU A 102 11.24 -2.86 -21.39
C LEU A 102 11.34 -3.78 -22.62
N GLY A 103 10.22 -3.98 -23.31
CA GLY A 103 10.11 -4.89 -24.46
C GLY A 103 9.86 -6.37 -24.13
N TYR A 104 9.93 -6.76 -22.86
CA TYR A 104 9.71 -8.15 -22.43
C TYR A 104 8.35 -8.30 -21.72
N ARG A 105 7.69 -9.45 -21.94
CA ARG A 105 6.45 -9.81 -21.22
C ARG A 105 6.70 -10.43 -19.85
N ARG A 106 7.93 -10.88 -19.58
CA ARG A 106 8.28 -11.56 -18.34
C ARG A 106 8.35 -10.56 -17.19
N VAL A 107 7.59 -10.83 -16.13
CA VAL A 107 7.65 -10.09 -14.88
C VAL A 107 8.91 -10.51 -14.12
N LEU A 108 9.72 -9.53 -13.73
CA LEU A 108 10.93 -9.75 -12.94
C LEU A 108 10.58 -9.91 -11.46
N TRP A 109 9.70 -9.05 -10.95
CA TRP A 109 9.11 -9.20 -9.62
C TRP A 109 7.75 -8.51 -9.53
N GLN A 110 6.96 -8.92 -8.56
CA GLN A 110 5.70 -8.28 -8.20
C GLN A 110 5.59 -8.12 -6.69
N GLN A 111 4.97 -7.03 -6.24
CA GLN A 111 4.76 -6.78 -4.82
C GLN A 111 3.50 -5.96 -4.58
N ARG A 112 2.65 -6.45 -3.67
CA ARG A 112 1.46 -5.74 -3.21
C ARG A 112 1.77 -4.97 -1.94
N ILE A 113 1.37 -3.71 -1.89
CA ILE A 113 1.65 -2.80 -0.78
C ILE A 113 0.36 -2.08 -0.42
N LYS A 114 0.01 -2.10 0.86
CA LYS A 114 -1.09 -1.30 1.40
C LYS A 114 -0.58 0.11 1.69
N ILE A 115 -1.29 1.13 1.22
CA ILE A 115 -0.94 2.53 1.45
C ILE A 115 -1.99 3.13 2.36
N VAL A 116 -1.56 3.57 3.53
CA VAL A 116 -2.44 4.23 4.50
C VAL A 116 -2.23 5.73 4.37
N THR A 117 -3.09 6.39 3.59
CA THR A 117 -3.12 7.86 3.52
C THR A 117 -3.94 8.43 4.68
N PRO A 118 -3.63 9.66 5.14
CA PRO A 118 -4.44 10.35 6.13
C PRO A 118 -5.91 10.52 5.70
N ALA A 119 -6.17 10.83 4.43
CA ALA A 119 -7.51 10.94 3.87
C ALA A 119 -8.27 9.61 3.96
N LEU A 120 -7.65 8.51 3.54
CA LEU A 120 -8.25 7.18 3.64
C LEU A 120 -8.58 6.80 5.09
N LYS A 121 -7.70 7.10 6.04
CA LYS A 121 -7.93 6.82 7.47
C LYS A 121 -9.16 7.58 7.99
N ARG A 122 -9.36 8.83 7.58
CA ARG A 122 -10.54 9.63 7.96
C ARG A 122 -11.82 9.04 7.35
N HIS A 123 -11.80 8.73 6.06
CA HIS A 123 -12.93 8.13 5.35
C HIS A 123 -13.35 6.80 5.99
N GLN A 124 -12.39 5.92 6.30
CA GLN A 124 -12.66 4.65 6.98
C GLN A 124 -13.23 4.86 8.39
N ALA A 125 -12.72 5.83 9.15
CA ALA A 125 -13.24 6.14 10.48
C ALA A 125 -14.69 6.67 10.42
N GLU A 126 -15.01 7.49 9.42
CA GLU A 126 -16.37 8.01 9.20
C GLU A 126 -17.35 6.90 8.84
N LEU A 127 -16.96 6.00 7.92
CA LEU A 127 -17.76 4.83 7.56
C LEU A 127 -18.03 3.93 8.79
N GLN A 128 -17.02 3.70 9.64
CA GLN A 128 -17.19 2.95 10.88
C GLN A 128 -18.10 3.67 11.89
N ALA A 129 -18.02 4.99 12.00
CA ALA A 129 -18.90 5.78 12.86
C ALA A 129 -20.36 5.74 12.39
N LYS A 130 -20.60 5.82 11.08
CA LYS A 130 -21.95 5.69 10.47
C LYS A 130 -22.53 4.29 10.67
N ALA A 131 -21.71 3.25 10.51
CA ALA A 131 -22.12 1.86 10.76
C ALA A 131 -22.51 1.62 12.23
N LYS A 132 -21.76 2.19 13.19
CA LYS A 132 -22.11 2.12 14.62
C LYS A 132 -23.41 2.87 14.95
N ARG A 133 -23.70 3.98 14.28
CA ARG A 133 -24.98 4.71 14.46
C ARG A 133 -26.19 3.95 13.92
N HIS A 134 -25.99 3.08 12.93
CA HIS A 134 -27.05 2.21 12.39
C HIS A 134 -27.17 0.87 13.10
N GLN A 135 -26.39 0.63 14.15
CA GLN A 135 -26.62 -0.51 15.02
C GLN A 135 -27.83 -0.16 15.91
N PRO A 136 -29.01 -0.79 15.73
CA PRO A 136 -30.15 -0.53 16.58
C PRO A 136 -29.74 -0.80 18.03
N SER A 137 -29.98 0.20 18.88
CA SER A 137 -29.79 0.11 20.32
C SER A 137 -30.32 -1.23 20.83
N PRO A 138 -29.48 -2.13 21.40
CA PRO A 138 -30.01 -3.20 22.21
C PRO A 138 -30.69 -2.52 23.41
N LEU A 139 -31.99 -2.78 23.54
CA LEU A 139 -32.87 -2.36 24.63
C LEU A 139 -32.13 -2.22 25.98
N PRO A 140 -32.50 -1.25 26.84
CA PRO A 140 -31.83 -1.05 28.12
C PRO A 140 -32.11 -2.25 29.02
N ALA A 141 -31.14 -3.17 29.15
CA ALA A 141 -31.17 -4.18 30.18
C ALA A 141 -31.01 -3.46 31.53
N GLN A 142 -32.11 -3.45 32.27
CA GLN A 142 -32.17 -2.93 33.62
C GLN A 142 -31.15 -3.63 34.55
N ILE A 143 -30.66 -2.83 35.50
CA ILE A 143 -30.09 -3.23 36.80
C ILE A 143 -28.69 -3.89 36.79
N ARG A 144 -27.70 -3.00 36.90
CA ARG A 144 -26.60 -3.00 37.89
C ARG A 144 -26.07 -4.38 38.35
N ALA A 145 -24.92 -4.77 37.80
CA ALA A 145 -23.96 -5.66 38.45
C ALA A 145 -22.58 -4.96 38.52
N PRO A 146 -21.80 -5.16 39.61
CA PRO A 146 -20.55 -4.42 39.82
C PRO A 146 -19.44 -4.90 38.89
N ARG A 147 -18.60 -3.94 38.46
CA ARG A 147 -17.35 -4.15 37.72
C ARG A 147 -16.45 -5.19 38.39
N PRO A 148 -15.73 -5.97 37.57
CA PRO A 148 -14.31 -6.17 37.80
C PRO A 148 -13.48 -5.56 36.67
N ALA A 149 -12.29 -5.10 37.07
CA ALA A 149 -11.31 -4.40 36.26
C ALA A 149 -10.68 -5.28 35.17
N LYS A 150 -10.09 -4.61 34.17
CA LYS A 150 -9.00 -5.03 33.27
C LYS A 150 -8.93 -6.52 32.93
N GLY A 151 -9.28 -6.89 31.69
CA GLY A 151 -9.05 -8.25 31.20
C GLY A 151 -9.03 -8.35 29.68
N LEU A 152 -8.02 -9.04 29.19
CA LEU A 152 -7.67 -9.28 27.79
C LEU A 152 -8.82 -9.78 26.90
N SER A 153 -8.71 -9.38 25.63
CA SER A 153 -9.03 -10.12 24.41
C SER A 153 -10.10 -11.23 24.50
N ARG A 154 -11.31 -10.89 24.00
CA ARG A 154 -12.40 -11.81 23.66
C ARG A 154 -12.00 -12.98 22.74
N GLN A 155 -10.79 -12.99 22.15
CA GLN A 155 -10.34 -14.04 21.24
C GLN A 155 -9.86 -15.32 21.95
N HIS A 156 -9.54 -15.28 23.25
CA HIS A 156 -8.94 -16.41 23.95
C HIS A 156 -9.95 -17.38 24.62
N LEU A 157 -11.23 -16.99 24.71
CA LEU A 157 -12.27 -17.81 25.34
C LEU A 157 -12.92 -18.84 24.39
N GLN A 158 -12.82 -18.64 23.07
CA GLN A 158 -13.35 -19.60 22.08
C GLN A 158 -12.38 -20.73 21.77
N THR A 159 -11.08 -20.55 22.00
CA THR A 159 -10.04 -21.56 21.75
C THR A 159 -9.86 -22.54 22.90
N LEU A 160 -10.33 -22.24 24.12
CA LEU A 160 -10.18 -23.15 25.27
C LEU A 160 -11.21 -24.28 25.32
N ARG A 161 -12.31 -24.20 24.56
CA ARG A 161 -13.35 -25.26 24.55
C ARG A 161 -13.07 -26.41 23.58
N THR A 162 -12.09 -26.29 22.69
CA THR A 162 -11.78 -27.34 21.70
C THR A 162 -10.57 -28.20 22.07
N PHE A 163 -9.70 -27.77 22.99
CA PHE A 163 -8.53 -28.57 23.41
C PHE A 163 -8.81 -29.57 24.54
N VAL A 164 -9.97 -29.49 25.20
CA VAL A 164 -10.35 -30.45 26.27
C VAL A 164 -10.97 -31.74 25.69
N LEU A 165 -11.33 -31.76 24.39
CA LEU A 165 -11.98 -32.91 23.75
C LEU A 165 -11.09 -33.73 22.79
N SER A 166 -9.88 -33.30 22.44
CA SER A 166 -8.97 -34.07 21.59
C SER A 166 -7.82 -34.64 22.40
N GLY A 167 -7.94 -35.93 22.75
CA GLY A 167 -7.01 -36.67 23.60
C GLY A 167 -5.54 -36.65 23.17
N SER A 168 -4.68 -36.93 24.14
CA SER A 168 -3.21 -36.78 24.10
C SER A 168 -2.47 -37.60 23.03
N ALA A 169 -3.14 -38.48 22.29
CA ALA A 169 -2.49 -39.35 21.30
C ALA A 169 -1.97 -38.58 20.07
N VAL A 170 -2.67 -37.53 19.62
CA VAL A 170 -2.25 -36.77 18.42
C VAL A 170 -1.02 -35.90 18.71
N ALA A 171 -0.88 -35.39 19.94
CA ALA A 171 0.26 -34.56 20.33
C ALA A 171 1.59 -35.35 20.34
N ALA A 172 1.56 -36.62 20.75
CA ALA A 172 2.74 -37.50 20.73
C ALA A 172 3.19 -37.80 19.29
N PHE A 173 2.25 -37.98 18.35
CA PHE A 173 2.58 -38.23 16.95
C PHE A 173 3.20 -36.99 16.28
N VAL A 174 2.67 -35.78 16.54
CA VAL A 174 3.23 -34.53 16.01
C VAL A 174 4.61 -34.21 16.60
N MET A 175 4.82 -34.44 17.91
CA MET A 175 6.14 -34.29 18.53
C MET A 175 7.14 -35.35 18.05
N GLY A 176 6.70 -36.59 17.81
CA GLY A 176 7.52 -37.65 17.24
C GLY A 176 8.03 -37.31 15.83
N CYS A 177 7.16 -36.82 14.95
CA CYS A 177 7.54 -36.42 13.59
C CYS A 177 8.51 -35.23 13.56
N LEU A 178 8.42 -34.29 14.50
CA LEU A 178 9.31 -33.13 14.52
C LEU A 178 10.74 -33.51 14.99
N LEU A 179 10.86 -34.46 15.93
CA LEU A 179 12.13 -34.94 16.44
C LEU A 179 12.92 -35.76 15.40
N GLU A 180 12.26 -36.61 14.61
CA GLU A 180 12.96 -37.35 13.52
C GLU A 180 13.50 -36.43 12.42
N VAL A 181 12.77 -35.36 12.09
CA VAL A 181 13.22 -34.39 11.08
C VAL A 181 14.44 -33.59 11.55
N ILE A 182 14.55 -33.31 12.86
CA ILE A 182 15.69 -32.59 13.43
C ILE A 182 16.92 -33.51 13.57
N ILE A 183 16.72 -34.79 13.88
CA ILE A 183 17.82 -35.75 14.06
C ILE A 183 18.34 -36.27 12.70
N SER A 184 17.49 -36.32 11.67
CA SER A 184 17.88 -36.79 10.32
C SER A 184 18.52 -35.71 9.44
N ALA A 185 18.74 -34.50 9.95
CA ALA A 185 19.50 -33.49 9.22
C ALA A 185 21.01 -33.80 9.31
N PRO A 186 21.70 -34.16 8.21
CA PRO A 186 23.14 -34.22 8.20
C PRO A 186 23.66 -32.78 8.12
N SER A 187 24.49 -32.39 9.08
CA SER A 187 25.33 -31.19 8.98
C SER A 187 26.80 -31.64 8.88
N PRO A 188 27.76 -30.78 8.52
CA PRO A 188 27.72 -29.56 7.70
C PRO A 188 28.88 -29.55 6.66
N VAL A 189 28.87 -28.65 5.66
CA VAL A 189 30.12 -28.21 5.02
C VAL A 189 30.15 -26.69 5.03
N LEU A 190 31.03 -26.13 5.87
CA LEU A 190 31.36 -24.72 5.93
C LEU A 190 32.27 -24.36 4.74
N PRO A 191 32.06 -23.22 4.04
CA PRO A 191 33.03 -22.73 3.07
C PRO A 191 34.25 -22.14 3.81
N GLN A 192 35.44 -22.71 3.55
CA GLN A 192 36.73 -22.14 3.95
C GLN A 192 36.96 -20.80 3.22
N PHE A 193 37.00 -19.71 3.99
CA PHE A 193 37.72 -18.49 3.62
C PHE A 193 39.02 -18.47 4.43
N SER A 194 40.17 -18.64 3.77
CA SER A 194 41.47 -18.30 4.34
C SER A 194 42.33 -17.59 3.30
N ALA A 195 42.54 -16.31 3.58
CA ALA A 195 43.67 -15.44 3.30
C ALA A 195 44.70 -15.83 2.23
N GLN A 196 44.81 -14.95 1.24
CA GLN A 196 46.03 -14.31 0.73
C GLN A 196 47.38 -14.87 1.22
N SER A 197 48.23 -15.32 0.29
CA SER A 197 49.69 -15.15 0.41
C SER A 197 50.27 -14.70 -0.93
N LEU A 198 50.74 -13.46 -0.91
CA LEU A 198 51.55 -12.81 -1.92
C LEU A 198 53.01 -13.22 -1.65
N SER A 199 53.65 -13.92 -2.58
CA SER A 199 55.11 -14.09 -2.56
C SER A 199 55.66 -14.12 -3.99
N LEU A 200 56.18 -12.96 -4.36
CA LEU A 200 57.20 -12.71 -5.39
C LEU A 200 58.53 -13.34 -4.93
N ILE A 201 59.42 -13.69 -5.87
CA ILE A 201 60.92 -13.78 -5.81
C ILE A 201 61.53 -15.14 -6.23
N HIS A 202 62.36 -15.07 -7.30
CA HIS A 202 63.53 -15.89 -7.72
C HIS A 202 63.37 -17.42 -7.85
N ILE A 203 63.80 -18.11 -8.91
CA ILE A 203 65.02 -18.05 -9.74
C ILE A 203 64.66 -18.46 -11.17
#